data_AF-A0A109JB33-F1
#
_entry.id   AF-A0A109JB33-F1
#
_cell.length_a   1.000
_cell.length_b   1.000
_cell.length_c   1.000
_cell.angle_alpha   90.00
_cell.angle_beta   90.00
_cell.angle_gamma   90.00
#
_symmetry.space_group_name_H-M   'P 1'
#
loop_
_entity.id
_entity.type
_entity.pdbx_description
1 polymer ?
#
loop_
_entity_poly.entity_id
_entity_poly.type
_entity_poly.pdbx_seq_one_letter_code
_entity_poly.pdbx_strand_id
1 'polypeptide(L)'
;MQSAPKQTTQTTTTEPSKIASPYIEKYYAQLDDAYSNGKPGYYPGSTVIDLSDATKNAQNSIINTATNGSPLIGNAHNAVNNVTTGAAFDPTGANTLKAGTGFTNTATGNAQSLSDILTGQSNPATAMLQGTANGDYLNSNPHLAQAIKNANDPLIDQFKSEIAPGINSQFAKAGRSGSGAFASVRNKAEKTLTDAMAKNASDIAYGNYVTERGNMLDAQKSIGGLYDSNAQNAISATGMLGNLSQGQQDSRNNAASALMSGQNAQANTQLAGAGMAGDQRNLDYLDAEKLAGVGAQQDAYKDLQLQDKINRWDASEYKDINNAMQAINAYTTGGFNTQSTTKPYFSNGTSTAIGGIGALASLLALCDRRKKENIKRCGSMIDGTALYEFTYINDPTKQIYIGPMAQDVEITRPHAVIEIDGVKHVHLGALAGDPVYVQ
;
A
#
# COMPACT_ATOMS: atom_id res chain seq x y z
N MET A 1 104.32 21.23 3.59
CA MET A 1 104.45 21.52 2.15
C MET A 1 103.19 21.03 1.45
N GLN A 2 102.30 21.93 1.04
CA GLN A 2 101.42 21.77 -0.12
C GLN A 2 100.79 23.14 -0.42
N SER A 3 100.81 23.48 -1.70
CA SER A 3 100.84 24.83 -2.26
C SER A 3 99.51 25.58 -2.14
N ALA A 4 99.57 26.86 -1.76
CA ALA A 4 98.43 27.77 -1.83
C ALA A 4 98.01 27.98 -3.31
N PRO A 5 96.72 27.85 -3.66
CA PRO A 5 96.24 28.27 -4.97
C PRO A 5 96.28 29.80 -5.07
N LYS A 6 97.06 30.32 -6.03
CA LYS A 6 97.00 31.73 -6.45
C LYS A 6 95.60 32.00 -7.00
N GLN A 7 94.83 32.83 -6.32
CA GLN A 7 93.57 33.34 -6.81
C GLN A 7 93.86 34.47 -7.82
N THR A 8 93.91 34.12 -9.10
CA THR A 8 93.97 35.11 -10.18
C THR A 8 92.55 35.61 -10.40
N THR A 9 92.23 36.80 -9.89
CA THR A 9 90.99 37.50 -10.26
C THR A 9 91.18 38.04 -11.67
N GLN A 10 90.71 37.31 -12.69
CA GLN A 10 90.53 37.87 -14.03
C GLN A 10 89.21 38.65 -14.04
N THR A 11 89.30 39.98 -14.02
CA THR A 11 88.18 40.84 -14.44
C THR A 11 88.23 40.92 -15.97
N THR A 12 87.57 40.00 -16.66
CA THR A 12 87.27 40.16 -18.09
C THR A 12 86.16 41.20 -18.20
N THR A 13 86.54 42.46 -18.41
CA THR A 13 85.61 43.48 -18.90
C THR A 13 85.41 43.21 -20.38
N THR A 14 84.36 42.48 -20.74
CA THR A 14 83.93 42.33 -22.12
C THR A 14 83.24 43.63 -22.52
N GLU A 15 84.01 44.62 -22.96
CA GLU A 15 83.42 45.79 -23.63
C GLU A 15 82.76 45.31 -24.93
N PRO A 16 81.48 45.67 -25.19
CA PRO A 16 80.82 45.27 -26.42
C PRO A 16 81.61 45.76 -27.63
N SER A 17 81.72 44.93 -28.69
CA SER A 17 82.52 45.29 -29.87
C SER A 17 82.11 46.67 -30.43
N LYS A 18 83.05 47.46 -30.96
CA LYS A 18 82.76 48.78 -31.58
C LYS A 18 81.71 48.72 -32.69
N ILE A 19 81.49 47.55 -33.30
CA ILE A 19 80.47 47.31 -34.33
C ILE A 19 79.08 47.06 -33.70
N ALA A 20 79.03 46.45 -32.52
CA ALA A 20 77.78 46.12 -31.80
C ALA A 20 77.29 47.25 -30.88
N SER A 21 78.19 48.13 -30.43
CA SER A 21 77.88 49.28 -29.55
C SER A 21 76.67 50.13 -30.01
N PRO A 22 76.56 50.58 -31.28
CA PRO A 22 75.40 51.40 -31.70
C PRO A 22 74.07 50.62 -31.70
N TYR A 23 74.11 49.29 -31.86
CA TYR A 23 72.90 48.47 -31.77
C TYR A 23 72.47 48.26 -30.33
N ILE A 24 73.41 48.05 -29.42
CA ILE A 24 73.15 47.92 -27.98
C ILE A 24 72.57 49.21 -27.42
N GLU A 25 73.15 50.37 -27.76
CA GLU A 25 72.61 51.69 -27.38
C GLU A 25 71.17 51.89 -27.89
N LYS A 26 70.88 51.46 -29.12
CA LYS A 26 69.52 51.51 -29.69
C LYS A 26 68.52 50.67 -28.87
N TYR A 27 68.88 49.46 -28.45
CA TYR A 27 67.98 48.61 -27.65
C TYR A 27 67.81 49.12 -26.21
N TYR A 28 68.85 49.71 -25.62
CA TYR A 28 68.72 50.38 -24.32
C TYR A 28 67.80 51.60 -24.40
N ALA A 29 67.88 52.41 -25.46
CA ALA A 29 66.95 53.53 -25.68
C ALA A 29 65.50 53.04 -25.87
N GLN A 30 65.30 51.89 -26.51
CA GLN A 30 63.97 51.27 -26.65
C GLN A 30 63.42 50.76 -25.30
N LEU A 31 64.26 50.23 -24.43
CA LEU A 31 63.87 49.86 -23.06
C LEU A 31 63.54 51.08 -22.22
N ASP A 32 64.37 52.13 -22.29
CA ASP A 32 64.15 53.38 -21.56
C ASP A 32 62.86 54.07 -21.97
N ASP A 33 62.55 54.10 -23.28
CA ASP A 33 61.27 54.59 -23.80
C ASP A 33 60.09 53.71 -23.35
N ALA A 34 60.23 52.38 -23.35
CA ALA A 34 59.19 51.47 -22.89
C ALA A 34 58.87 51.67 -21.39
N TYR A 35 59.89 51.76 -20.54
CA TYR A 35 59.71 52.00 -19.09
C TYR A 35 59.23 53.42 -18.78
N SER A 36 59.72 54.44 -19.51
CA SER A 36 59.28 55.84 -19.36
C SER A 36 57.81 56.03 -19.78
N ASN A 37 57.32 55.24 -20.73
CA ASN A 37 55.91 55.20 -21.12
C ASN A 37 55.05 54.28 -20.23
N GLY A 38 55.58 53.80 -19.10
CA GLY A 38 54.82 53.05 -18.08
C GLY A 38 54.56 51.58 -18.41
N LYS A 39 55.32 50.98 -19.33
CA LYS A 39 55.26 49.53 -19.59
C LYS A 39 56.20 48.75 -18.68
N PRO A 40 55.85 47.53 -18.26
CA PRO A 40 54.58 46.83 -18.49
C PRO A 40 53.44 47.38 -17.59
N GLY A 41 52.23 47.52 -18.14
CA GLY A 41 51.05 47.91 -17.36
C GLY A 41 50.45 46.75 -16.54
N TYR A 42 49.23 46.95 -16.00
CA TYR A 42 48.37 45.86 -15.54
C TYR A 42 47.28 45.55 -16.57
N TYR A 43 46.78 44.30 -16.58
CA TYR A 43 45.67 43.91 -17.46
C TYR A 43 44.47 44.85 -17.26
N PRO A 44 43.99 45.54 -18.31
CA PRO A 44 42.99 46.59 -18.17
C PRO A 44 41.55 46.05 -18.00
N GLY A 45 41.32 44.76 -18.20
CA GLY A 45 40.00 44.12 -18.04
C GLY A 45 39.78 43.54 -16.64
N SER A 46 38.55 43.07 -16.38
CA SER A 46 38.23 42.34 -15.14
C SER A 46 39.08 41.08 -15.03
N THR A 47 39.65 40.82 -13.86
CA THR A 47 40.40 39.60 -13.51
C THR A 47 39.54 38.56 -12.80
N VAL A 48 38.22 38.78 -12.73
CA VAL A 48 37.25 37.86 -12.15
C VAL A 48 36.20 37.47 -13.18
N ILE A 49 35.78 36.20 -13.14
CA ILE A 49 34.69 35.68 -13.96
C ILE A 49 33.35 35.84 -13.26
N ASP A 50 32.29 36.07 -14.04
CA ASP A 50 30.92 35.95 -13.55
C ASP A 50 30.49 34.48 -13.50
N LEU A 51 29.79 34.10 -12.43
CA LEU A 51 29.15 32.79 -12.31
C LEU A 51 28.26 32.51 -13.52
N SER A 52 28.33 31.29 -14.04
CA SER A 52 27.45 30.79 -15.08
C SER A 52 25.99 30.79 -14.63
N ASP A 53 25.10 30.83 -15.62
CA ASP A 53 23.66 30.75 -15.37
C ASP A 53 23.29 29.40 -14.75
N ALA A 54 24.02 28.32 -15.09
CA ALA A 54 23.86 27.02 -14.46
C ALA A 54 24.20 27.06 -12.96
N THR A 55 25.33 27.68 -12.57
CA THR A 55 25.69 27.84 -11.15
C THR A 55 24.66 28.70 -10.40
N LYS A 56 24.24 29.83 -10.99
CA LYS A 56 23.21 30.70 -10.41
C LYS A 56 21.86 29.98 -10.23
N ASN A 57 21.44 29.23 -11.25
CA ASN A 57 20.19 28.47 -11.20
C ASN A 57 20.26 27.33 -10.18
N ALA A 58 21.39 26.63 -10.07
CA ALA A 58 21.58 25.60 -9.04
C ALA A 58 21.50 26.16 -7.63
N GLN A 59 22.16 27.30 -7.37
CA GLN A 59 22.09 28.00 -6.08
C GLN A 59 20.65 28.45 -5.79
N ASN A 60 19.95 29.03 -6.77
CA ASN A 60 18.56 29.42 -6.61
C ASN A 60 17.64 28.23 -6.32
N SER A 61 17.85 27.08 -6.96
CA SER A 61 17.09 25.86 -6.69
C SER A 61 17.32 25.36 -5.26
N ILE A 62 18.58 25.33 -4.78
CA ILE A 62 18.89 24.94 -3.40
C ILE A 62 18.24 25.90 -2.40
N ILE A 63 18.36 27.21 -2.64
CA ILE A 63 17.76 28.25 -1.79
C ILE A 63 16.25 28.05 -1.76
N ASN A 64 15.60 27.91 -2.92
CA ASN A 64 14.15 27.72 -3.01
C ASN A 64 13.67 26.48 -2.27
N THR A 65 14.38 25.35 -2.40
CA THR A 65 14.05 24.11 -1.67
C THR A 65 14.27 24.28 -0.17
N ALA A 66 15.32 25.01 0.25
CA ALA A 66 15.59 25.28 1.66
C ALA A 66 14.57 26.24 2.30
N THR A 67 14.11 27.27 1.57
CA THR A 67 13.15 28.26 2.08
C THR A 67 11.70 27.81 1.98
N ASN A 68 11.30 27.18 0.87
CA ASN A 68 9.91 26.76 0.66
C ASN A 68 9.64 25.34 1.16
N GLY A 69 10.70 24.59 1.48
CA GLY A 69 10.59 23.19 1.86
C GLY A 69 10.28 22.28 0.67
N SER A 70 10.23 20.98 0.95
CA SER A 70 9.92 19.96 -0.04
C SER A 70 8.40 19.76 -0.15
N PRO A 71 7.80 19.92 -1.34
CA PRO A 71 6.39 19.58 -1.58
C PRO A 71 6.08 18.11 -1.24
N LEU A 72 7.04 17.21 -1.46
CA LEU A 72 6.91 15.80 -1.15
C LEU A 72 6.78 15.57 0.36
N ILE A 73 7.62 16.24 1.16
CA ILE A 73 7.53 16.21 2.63
C ILE A 73 6.22 16.84 3.12
N GLY A 74 5.75 17.91 2.47
CA GLY A 74 4.45 18.51 2.77
C GLY A 74 3.30 17.51 2.58
N ASN A 75 3.27 16.80 1.46
CA ASN A 75 2.26 15.77 1.19
C ASN A 75 2.36 14.59 2.17
N ALA A 76 3.58 14.16 2.51
CA ALA A 76 3.82 13.12 3.50
C ALA A 76 3.31 13.51 4.89
N HIS A 77 3.60 14.73 5.35
CA HIS A 77 3.06 15.24 6.61
C HIS A 77 1.53 15.31 6.60
N ASN A 78 0.91 15.72 5.49
CA ASN A 78 -0.54 15.73 5.37
C ASN A 78 -1.14 14.32 5.45
N ALA A 79 -0.51 13.34 4.81
CA ALA A 79 -0.92 11.94 4.90
C ALA A 79 -0.82 11.40 6.35
N VAL A 80 0.30 11.65 7.04
CA VAL A 80 0.47 11.28 8.45
C VAL A 80 -0.57 11.98 9.32
N ASN A 81 -0.75 13.30 9.18
CA ASN A 81 -1.73 14.06 9.94
C ASN A 81 -3.16 13.56 9.72
N ASN A 82 -3.53 13.23 8.48
CA ASN A 82 -4.86 12.70 8.17
C ASN A 82 -5.08 11.34 8.86
N VAL A 83 -4.09 10.46 8.89
CA VAL A 83 -4.20 9.18 9.60
C VAL A 83 -4.22 9.40 11.12
N THR A 84 -3.34 10.22 11.67
CA THR A 84 -3.25 10.47 13.12
C THR A 84 -4.49 11.15 13.68
N THR A 85 -5.07 12.11 12.95
CA THR A 85 -6.29 12.84 13.36
C THR A 85 -7.56 12.04 13.10
N GLY A 86 -7.45 10.93 12.37
CA GLY A 86 -8.57 10.10 11.97
C GLY A 86 -9.29 10.58 10.70
N ALA A 87 -8.91 11.72 10.12
CA ALA A 87 -9.49 12.26 8.89
C ALA A 87 -9.31 11.35 7.66
N ALA A 88 -8.36 10.42 7.70
CA ALA A 88 -8.17 9.39 6.67
C ALA A 88 -9.23 8.26 6.73
N PHE A 89 -10.05 8.18 7.78
CA PHE A 89 -11.03 7.12 7.98
C PHE A 89 -12.45 7.66 7.85
N ASP A 90 -13.29 6.99 7.05
CA ASP A 90 -14.74 7.25 7.06
C ASP A 90 -15.40 6.45 8.19
N PRO A 91 -16.07 7.12 9.15
CA PRO A 91 -16.62 6.50 10.35
C PRO A 91 -17.82 5.58 10.07
N THR A 92 -18.35 5.53 8.84
CA THR A 92 -19.54 4.74 8.48
C THR A 92 -19.41 3.27 8.86
N GLY A 93 -18.25 2.65 8.60
CA GLY A 93 -17.98 1.26 8.98
C GLY A 93 -18.01 1.05 10.49
N ALA A 94 -17.28 1.89 11.24
CA ALA A 94 -17.24 1.84 12.70
C ALA A 94 -18.62 2.09 13.34
N ASN A 95 -19.39 3.04 12.82
CA ASN A 95 -20.74 3.34 13.28
C ASN A 95 -21.69 2.17 13.03
N THR A 96 -21.58 1.52 11.87
CA THR A 96 -22.39 0.33 11.53
C THR A 96 -22.08 -0.83 12.47
N LEU A 97 -20.81 -1.10 12.73
CA LEU A 97 -20.40 -2.14 13.68
C LEU A 97 -20.86 -1.84 15.11
N LYS A 98 -20.75 -0.58 15.55
CA LYS A 98 -21.25 -0.13 16.85
C LYS A 98 -22.76 -0.25 16.97
N ALA A 99 -23.51 0.03 15.91
CA ALA A 99 -24.95 -0.21 15.90
C ALA A 99 -25.27 -1.72 15.96
N GLY A 100 -24.45 -2.54 15.29
CA GLY A 100 -24.58 -4.00 15.30
C GLY A 100 -24.37 -4.64 16.67
N THR A 101 -23.50 -4.10 17.54
CA THR A 101 -23.30 -4.67 18.89
C THR A 101 -24.50 -4.49 19.81
N GLY A 102 -25.35 -3.48 19.55
CA GLY A 102 -26.60 -3.25 20.26
C GLY A 102 -27.84 -3.83 19.56
N PHE A 103 -27.66 -4.56 18.46
CA PHE A 103 -28.79 -5.10 17.70
C PHE A 103 -29.47 -6.24 18.47
N THR A 104 -30.75 -6.06 18.76
CA THR A 104 -31.64 -7.11 19.26
C THR A 104 -32.64 -7.50 18.19
N ASN A 105 -32.64 -8.76 17.79
CA ASN A 105 -33.61 -9.27 16.83
C ASN A 105 -34.99 -9.41 17.48
N THR A 106 -35.89 -8.47 17.20
CA THR A 106 -37.25 -8.47 17.76
C THR A 106 -38.08 -9.63 17.25
N ALA A 107 -37.78 -10.17 16.07
CA ALA A 107 -38.49 -11.31 15.51
C ALA A 107 -38.18 -12.62 16.24
N THR A 108 -36.98 -12.81 16.78
CA THR A 108 -36.66 -13.98 17.62
C THR A 108 -37.31 -13.88 19.00
N GLY A 109 -37.37 -12.69 19.60
CA GLY A 109 -38.13 -12.47 20.85
C GLY A 109 -39.63 -12.73 20.65
N ASN A 110 -40.18 -12.25 19.53
CA ASN A 110 -41.58 -12.49 19.18
C ASN A 110 -41.86 -13.97 18.87
N ALA A 111 -40.94 -14.68 18.20
CA ALA A 111 -41.05 -16.12 17.97
C ALA A 111 -41.14 -16.93 19.27
N GLN A 112 -40.31 -16.58 20.26
CA GLN A 112 -40.33 -17.24 21.56
C GLN A 112 -41.65 -16.96 22.30
N SER A 113 -42.08 -15.69 22.34
CA SER A 113 -43.35 -15.32 22.97
C SER A 113 -44.57 -15.97 22.30
N LEU A 114 -44.55 -16.09 20.98
CA LEU A 114 -45.64 -16.71 20.21
C LEU A 114 -45.66 -18.22 20.43
N SER A 115 -44.48 -18.87 20.49
CA SER A 115 -44.35 -20.27 20.89
C SER A 115 -44.91 -20.50 22.29
N ASP A 116 -44.58 -19.64 23.26
CA ASP A 116 -45.05 -19.75 24.64
C ASP A 116 -46.57 -19.56 24.76
N ILE A 117 -47.14 -18.61 23.99
CA ILE A 117 -48.59 -18.38 23.94
C ILE A 117 -49.32 -19.56 23.29
N LEU A 118 -48.81 -20.07 22.16
CA LEU A 118 -49.45 -21.17 21.42
C LEU A 118 -49.35 -22.51 22.14
N THR A 119 -48.26 -22.75 22.87
CA THR A 119 -48.11 -23.94 23.72
C THR A 119 -48.90 -23.85 25.03
N GLY A 120 -49.17 -22.62 25.52
CA GLY A 120 -50.01 -22.37 26.69
C GLY A 120 -51.51 -22.28 26.42
N GLN A 121 -51.94 -22.13 25.17
CA GLN A 121 -53.35 -22.09 24.77
C GLN A 121 -53.90 -23.50 24.57
N SER A 122 -54.92 -23.87 25.36
CA SER A 122 -55.63 -25.14 25.23
C SER A 122 -56.26 -25.27 23.85
N ASN A 123 -55.93 -26.34 23.11
CA ASN A 123 -56.54 -26.63 21.82
C ASN A 123 -58.07 -26.67 21.96
N PRO A 124 -58.85 -25.91 21.17
CA PRO A 124 -60.31 -25.82 21.31
C PRO A 124 -61.01 -27.18 21.16
N ALA A 125 -60.38 -28.16 20.51
CA ALA A 125 -60.87 -29.53 20.45
C ALA A 125 -60.98 -30.19 21.84
N THR A 126 -60.18 -29.76 22.82
CA THR A 126 -60.23 -30.27 24.21
C THR A 126 -61.52 -29.88 24.93
N ALA A 127 -61.99 -28.63 24.74
CA ALA A 127 -63.26 -28.17 25.28
C ALA A 127 -64.45 -28.89 24.63
N MET A 128 -64.36 -29.13 23.31
CA MET A 128 -65.37 -29.90 22.59
C MET A 128 -65.40 -31.38 23.01
N LEU A 129 -64.24 -32.00 23.21
CA LEU A 129 -64.11 -33.36 23.76
C LEU A 129 -64.78 -33.47 25.13
N GLN A 130 -64.62 -32.45 25.99
CA GLN A 130 -65.24 -32.43 27.29
C GLN A 130 -66.77 -32.33 27.23
N GLY A 131 -67.32 -31.50 26.33
CA GLY A 131 -68.78 -31.44 26.10
C GLY A 131 -69.35 -32.75 25.50
N THR A 132 -68.61 -33.40 24.61
CA THR A 132 -69.00 -34.71 24.05
C THR A 132 -68.92 -35.83 25.09
N ALA A 133 -67.96 -35.77 26.02
CA ALA A 133 -67.85 -36.67 27.15
C ALA A 133 -68.99 -36.47 28.18
N ASN A 134 -69.38 -35.21 28.44
CA ASN A 134 -70.49 -34.85 29.33
C ASN A 134 -71.88 -35.19 28.77
N GLY A 135 -71.97 -35.49 27.47
CA GLY A 135 -73.23 -35.89 26.84
C GLY A 135 -74.14 -34.73 26.46
N ASP A 136 -73.59 -33.52 26.34
CA ASP A 136 -74.32 -32.28 26.03
C ASP A 136 -75.11 -32.35 24.70
N TYR A 137 -74.77 -33.30 23.83
CA TYR A 137 -75.31 -33.45 22.48
C TYR A 137 -76.34 -34.60 22.33
N LEU A 138 -76.80 -35.24 23.41
CA LEU A 138 -77.71 -36.40 23.34
C LEU A 138 -79.17 -36.08 22.96
N ASN A 139 -79.68 -34.89 23.26
CA ASN A 139 -81.14 -34.70 23.43
C ASN A 139 -81.87 -33.96 22.28
N SER A 140 -81.20 -33.65 21.17
CA SER A 140 -81.73 -32.60 20.26
C SER A 140 -81.82 -33.00 18.79
N ASN A 141 -82.08 -34.27 18.44
CA ASN A 141 -82.22 -34.67 17.02
C ASN A 141 -83.69 -34.91 16.59
N PRO A 142 -84.37 -33.92 15.97
CA PRO A 142 -85.72 -34.09 15.41
C PRO A 142 -85.85 -35.24 14.39
N HIS A 143 -84.77 -35.56 13.68
CA HIS A 143 -84.77 -36.66 12.70
C HIS A 143 -84.79 -38.04 13.36
N LEU A 144 -84.33 -38.16 14.61
CA LEU A 144 -84.41 -39.39 15.37
C LEU A 144 -85.86 -39.76 15.71
N ALA A 145 -86.67 -38.77 16.12
CA ALA A 145 -88.09 -38.99 16.38
C ALA A 145 -88.83 -39.46 15.12
N GLN A 146 -88.51 -38.87 13.96
CA GLN A 146 -89.07 -39.29 12.68
C GLN A 146 -88.59 -40.69 12.26
N ALA A 147 -87.32 -41.03 12.48
CA ALA A 147 -86.77 -42.35 12.16
C ALA A 147 -87.39 -43.46 13.01
N ILE A 148 -87.55 -43.21 14.32
CA ILE A 148 -88.23 -44.13 15.25
C ILE A 148 -89.69 -44.33 14.82
N LYS A 149 -90.39 -43.25 14.44
CA LYS A 149 -91.76 -43.33 13.94
C LYS A 149 -91.83 -44.19 12.68
N ASN A 150 -91.04 -43.88 11.66
CA ASN A 150 -91.04 -44.61 10.38
C ASN A 150 -90.69 -46.10 10.57
N ALA A 151 -89.80 -46.44 11.51
CA ALA A 151 -89.43 -47.81 11.80
C ALA A 151 -90.51 -48.61 12.54
N ASN A 152 -91.39 -47.94 13.29
CA ASN A 152 -92.47 -48.57 14.06
C ASN A 152 -93.82 -48.56 13.33
N ASP A 153 -94.03 -47.67 12.35
CA ASP A 153 -95.28 -47.57 11.58
C ASP A 153 -95.73 -48.94 10.98
N PRO A 154 -94.86 -49.78 10.37
CA PRO A 154 -95.27 -51.08 9.83
C PRO A 154 -95.77 -52.07 10.89
N LEU A 155 -95.20 -52.03 12.10
CA LEU A 155 -95.62 -52.89 13.22
C LEU A 155 -97.01 -52.50 13.72
N ILE A 156 -97.28 -51.19 13.77
CA ILE A 156 -98.59 -50.64 14.13
C ILE A 156 -99.62 -51.02 13.07
N ASP A 157 -99.27 -50.89 11.79
CA ASP A 157 -100.16 -51.20 10.68
C ASP A 157 -100.50 -52.69 10.66
N GLN A 158 -99.52 -53.59 10.76
CA GLN A 158 -99.76 -55.04 10.82
C GLN A 158 -100.61 -55.44 12.03
N PHE A 159 -100.40 -54.82 13.18
CA PHE A 159 -101.22 -55.09 14.36
C PHE A 159 -102.68 -54.67 14.15
N LYS A 160 -102.90 -53.49 13.55
CA LYS A 160 -104.25 -52.96 13.28
C LYS A 160 -104.99 -53.72 12.18
N SER A 161 -104.30 -54.13 11.12
CA SER A 161 -104.92 -54.73 9.93
C SER A 161 -105.05 -56.25 10.00
N GLU A 162 -104.13 -56.95 10.69
CA GLU A 162 -104.06 -58.42 10.68
C GLU A 162 -104.28 -59.03 12.07
N ILE A 163 -103.48 -58.63 13.07
CA ILE A 163 -103.43 -59.32 14.36
C ILE A 163 -104.67 -59.02 15.22
N ALA A 164 -105.02 -57.73 15.38
CA ALA A 164 -106.17 -57.34 16.19
C ALA A 164 -107.51 -57.81 15.61
N PRO A 165 -107.77 -57.71 14.29
CA PRO A 165 -108.96 -58.30 13.67
C PRO A 165 -108.94 -59.84 13.70
N GLY A 166 -107.78 -60.47 13.60
CA GLY A 166 -107.62 -61.93 13.71
C GLY A 166 -108.01 -62.46 15.09
N ILE A 167 -107.53 -61.81 16.16
CA ILE A 167 -107.94 -62.13 17.54
C ILE A 167 -109.44 -61.89 17.70
N ASN A 168 -109.98 -60.76 17.21
CA ASN A 168 -111.41 -60.49 17.27
C ASN A 168 -112.25 -61.55 16.56
N SER A 169 -111.86 -61.95 15.36
CA SER A 169 -112.58 -62.93 14.54
C SER A 169 -112.57 -64.32 15.18
N GLN A 170 -111.44 -64.77 15.72
CA GLN A 170 -111.33 -66.08 16.39
C GLN A 170 -112.18 -66.16 17.66
N PHE A 171 -112.18 -65.11 18.48
CA PHE A 171 -112.99 -65.07 19.70
C PHE A 171 -114.48 -64.80 19.41
N ALA A 172 -114.80 -64.07 18.34
CA ALA A 172 -116.18 -63.88 17.87
C ALA A 172 -116.78 -65.19 17.33
N LYS A 173 -116.03 -65.97 16.54
CA LYS A 173 -116.44 -67.32 16.09
C LYS A 173 -116.68 -68.28 17.24
N ALA A 174 -115.95 -68.12 18.34
CA ALA A 174 -116.13 -68.88 19.56
C ALA A 174 -117.25 -68.33 20.48
N GLY A 175 -117.94 -67.24 20.11
CA GLY A 175 -118.99 -66.61 20.92
C GLY A 175 -118.49 -65.94 22.21
N ARG A 176 -117.18 -65.66 22.33
CA ARG A 176 -116.50 -65.22 23.56
C ARG A 176 -115.81 -63.86 23.45
N SER A 177 -116.22 -63.03 22.50
CA SER A 177 -115.66 -61.70 22.21
C SER A 177 -115.78 -60.65 23.34
N GLY A 178 -116.48 -60.97 24.44
CA GLY A 178 -116.54 -60.14 25.66
C GLY A 178 -115.95 -60.80 26.92
N SER A 179 -115.26 -61.94 26.77
CA SER A 179 -114.73 -62.70 27.91
C SER A 179 -113.44 -62.07 28.48
N GLY A 180 -113.17 -62.25 29.78
CA GLY A 180 -111.90 -61.86 30.38
C GLY A 180 -110.68 -62.52 29.73
N ALA A 181 -110.86 -63.69 29.10
CA ALA A 181 -109.85 -64.36 28.29
C ALA A 181 -109.54 -63.62 26.98
N PHE A 182 -110.56 -63.08 26.29
CA PHE A 182 -110.37 -62.22 25.12
C PHE A 182 -109.59 -60.94 25.49
N ALA A 183 -109.99 -60.28 26.58
CA ALA A 183 -109.29 -59.09 27.08
C ALA A 183 -107.82 -59.39 27.42
N SER A 184 -107.56 -60.52 28.08
CA SER A 184 -106.19 -60.94 28.43
C SER A 184 -105.31 -61.20 27.20
N VAL A 185 -105.83 -61.91 26.19
CA VAL A 185 -105.09 -62.19 24.94
C VAL A 185 -104.83 -60.92 24.14
N ARG A 186 -105.82 -60.02 24.06
CA ARG A 186 -105.67 -58.73 23.38
C ARG A 186 -104.67 -57.81 24.09
N ASN A 187 -104.77 -57.69 25.41
CA ASN A 187 -103.80 -56.93 26.22
C ASN A 187 -102.37 -57.50 26.10
N LYS A 188 -102.22 -58.83 26.05
CA LYS A 188 -100.92 -59.47 25.84
C LYS A 188 -100.34 -59.15 24.46
N ALA A 189 -101.17 -59.14 23.42
CA ALA A 189 -100.73 -58.79 22.07
C ALA A 189 -100.34 -57.31 21.96
N GLU A 190 -101.10 -56.40 22.59
CA GLU A 190 -100.77 -54.97 22.67
C GLU A 190 -99.48 -54.71 23.47
N LYS A 191 -99.28 -55.43 24.57
CA LYS A 191 -98.03 -55.37 25.34
C LYS A 191 -96.83 -55.84 24.52
N THR A 192 -96.95 -56.96 23.80
CA THR A 192 -95.87 -57.47 22.93
C THR A 192 -95.52 -56.48 21.82
N LEU A 193 -96.51 -55.82 21.21
CA LEU A 193 -96.27 -54.75 20.23
C LEU A 193 -95.53 -53.58 20.85
N THR A 194 -95.98 -53.13 22.02
CA THR A 194 -95.37 -52.00 22.75
C THR A 194 -93.93 -52.31 23.15
N ASP A 195 -93.66 -53.51 23.65
CA ASP A 195 -92.32 -53.98 24.02
C ASP A 195 -91.40 -54.05 22.78
N ALA A 196 -91.92 -54.52 21.63
CA ALA A 196 -91.19 -54.56 20.37
C ALA A 196 -90.86 -53.16 19.83
N MET A 197 -91.82 -52.23 19.87
CA MET A 197 -91.63 -50.84 19.46
C MET A 197 -90.63 -50.11 20.36
N ALA A 198 -90.69 -50.33 21.68
CA ALA A 198 -89.76 -49.74 22.65
C ALA A 198 -88.34 -50.25 22.43
N LYS A 199 -88.17 -51.54 22.12
CA LYS A 199 -86.87 -52.12 21.76
C LYS A 199 -86.32 -51.53 20.46
N ASN A 200 -87.13 -51.47 19.40
CA ASN A 200 -86.73 -50.89 18.11
C ASN A 200 -86.33 -49.40 18.25
N ALA A 201 -87.12 -48.63 19.00
CA ALA A 201 -86.79 -47.23 19.29
C ALA A 201 -85.46 -47.08 20.04
N SER A 202 -85.21 -47.97 21.03
CA SER A 202 -83.97 -47.98 21.81
C SER A 202 -82.76 -48.36 20.95
N ASP A 203 -82.89 -49.36 20.07
CA ASP A 203 -81.82 -49.82 19.17
C ASP A 203 -81.45 -48.71 18.16
N ILE A 204 -82.43 -47.99 17.60
CA ILE A 204 -82.22 -46.86 16.70
C ILE A 204 -81.57 -45.68 17.44
N ALA A 205 -82.05 -45.35 18.64
CA ALA A 205 -81.48 -44.27 19.45
C ALA A 205 -80.02 -44.57 19.84
N TYR A 206 -79.70 -45.82 20.19
CA TYR A 206 -78.35 -46.24 20.49
C TYR A 206 -77.43 -46.21 19.25
N GLY A 207 -77.92 -46.67 18.10
CA GLY A 207 -77.17 -46.60 16.84
C GLY A 207 -76.88 -45.16 16.42
N ASN A 208 -77.87 -44.28 16.49
CA ASN A 208 -77.72 -42.85 16.19
C ASN A 208 -76.68 -42.19 17.11
N TYR A 209 -76.72 -42.51 18.40
CA TYR A 209 -75.76 -42.02 19.38
C TYR A 209 -74.30 -42.41 19.05
N VAL A 210 -74.07 -43.67 18.66
CA VAL A 210 -72.73 -44.15 18.29
C VAL A 210 -72.22 -43.44 17.03
N THR A 211 -73.06 -43.30 16.00
CA THR A 211 -72.70 -42.60 14.76
C THR A 211 -72.41 -41.12 15.00
N GLU A 212 -73.26 -40.43 15.76
CA GLU A 212 -73.08 -39.01 16.07
C GLU A 212 -71.80 -38.77 16.87
N ARG A 213 -71.50 -39.67 17.83
CA ARG A 213 -70.24 -39.63 18.56
C ARG A 213 -69.03 -39.85 17.66
N GLY A 214 -69.11 -40.74 16.67
CA GLY A 214 -68.06 -40.90 15.66
C GLY A 214 -67.82 -39.62 14.86
N ASN A 215 -68.89 -39.05 14.31
CA ASN A 215 -68.83 -37.81 13.54
C ASN A 215 -68.27 -36.63 14.36
N MET A 216 -68.68 -36.51 15.63
CA MET A 216 -68.16 -35.49 16.54
C MET A 216 -66.67 -35.69 16.84
N LEU A 217 -66.24 -36.92 17.14
CA LEU A 217 -64.82 -37.21 17.41
C LEU A 217 -63.96 -36.92 16.18
N ASP A 218 -64.45 -37.21 14.97
CA ASP A 218 -63.72 -36.95 13.73
C ASP A 218 -63.65 -35.46 13.41
N ALA A 219 -64.75 -34.72 13.60
CA ALA A 219 -64.76 -33.26 13.50
C ALA A 219 -63.80 -32.61 14.53
N GLN A 220 -63.78 -33.11 15.76
CA GLN A 220 -62.89 -32.64 16.83
C GLN A 220 -61.42 -32.89 16.49
N LYS A 221 -61.07 -34.08 16.01
CA LYS A 221 -59.70 -34.38 15.54
C LYS A 221 -59.31 -33.46 14.37
N SER A 222 -60.22 -33.20 13.45
CA SER A 222 -59.98 -32.28 12.32
C SER A 222 -59.70 -30.86 12.80
N ILE A 223 -60.54 -30.33 13.71
CA ILE A 223 -60.34 -29.00 14.33
C ILE A 223 -59.02 -28.95 15.09
N GLY A 224 -58.72 -29.98 15.88
CA GLY A 224 -57.48 -30.07 16.65
C GLY A 224 -56.25 -30.05 15.74
N GLY A 225 -56.24 -30.86 14.68
CA GLY A 225 -55.14 -30.91 13.71
C GLY A 225 -54.96 -29.61 12.91
N LEU A 226 -56.05 -28.92 12.56
CA LEU A 226 -55.98 -27.61 11.90
C LEU A 226 -55.40 -26.53 12.83
N TYR A 227 -55.78 -26.55 14.10
CA TYR A 227 -55.23 -25.63 15.11
C TYR A 227 -53.71 -25.84 15.28
N ASP A 228 -53.29 -27.09 15.48
CA ASP A 228 -51.87 -27.42 15.66
C ASP A 228 -51.04 -27.08 14.40
N SER A 229 -51.59 -27.36 13.21
CA SER A 229 -50.95 -27.00 11.93
C SER A 229 -50.79 -25.49 11.77
N ASN A 230 -51.83 -24.70 12.08
CA ASN A 230 -51.75 -23.24 12.01
C ASN A 230 -50.77 -22.66 13.04
N ALA A 231 -50.73 -23.22 14.25
CA ALA A 231 -49.76 -22.84 15.28
C ALA A 231 -48.33 -23.11 14.80
N GLN A 232 -48.07 -24.29 14.24
CA GLN A 232 -46.74 -24.66 13.73
C GLN A 232 -46.31 -23.78 12.54
N ASN A 233 -47.24 -23.44 11.65
CA ASN A 233 -46.99 -22.54 10.52
C ASN A 233 -46.63 -21.12 10.99
N ALA A 234 -47.34 -20.61 12.02
CA ALA A 234 -47.06 -19.30 12.59
C ALA A 234 -45.68 -19.24 13.28
N ILE A 235 -45.32 -20.28 14.04
CA ILE A 235 -43.99 -20.41 14.67
C ILE A 235 -42.90 -20.47 13.60
N SER A 236 -43.08 -21.30 12.58
CA SER A 236 -42.10 -21.47 11.49
C SER A 236 -41.90 -20.18 10.69
N ALA A 237 -42.98 -19.46 10.36
CA ALA A 237 -42.91 -18.17 9.67
C ALA A 237 -42.14 -17.12 10.49
N THR A 238 -42.41 -17.05 11.79
CA THR A 238 -41.73 -16.10 12.69
C THR A 238 -40.25 -16.47 12.87
N GLY A 239 -39.93 -17.77 12.94
CA GLY A 239 -38.56 -18.26 12.95
C GLY A 239 -37.78 -17.93 11.66
N MET A 240 -38.41 -18.04 10.49
CA MET A 240 -37.81 -17.62 9.21
C MET A 240 -37.52 -16.11 9.17
N LEU A 241 -38.46 -15.28 9.66
CA LEU A 241 -38.25 -13.83 9.74
C LEU A 241 -37.12 -13.47 10.71
N GLY A 242 -37.00 -14.19 11.83
CA GLY A 242 -35.87 -14.08 12.75
C GLY A 242 -34.54 -14.37 12.06
N ASN A 243 -34.43 -15.48 11.34
CA ASN A 243 -33.22 -15.83 10.62
C ASN A 243 -32.87 -14.84 9.50
N LEU A 244 -33.86 -14.34 8.75
CA LEU A 244 -33.64 -13.33 7.72
C LEU A 244 -33.12 -12.00 8.30
N SER A 245 -33.72 -11.55 9.41
CA SER A 245 -33.30 -10.36 10.13
C SER A 245 -31.85 -10.46 10.61
N GLN A 246 -31.48 -11.62 11.19
CA GLN A 246 -30.11 -11.88 11.62
C GLN A 246 -29.13 -11.91 10.43
N GLY A 247 -29.46 -12.62 9.36
CA GLY A 247 -28.60 -12.72 8.17
C GLY A 247 -28.38 -11.36 7.48
N GLN A 248 -29.38 -10.48 7.47
CA GLN A 248 -29.21 -9.11 7.00
C GLN A 248 -28.27 -8.29 7.89
N GLN A 249 -28.36 -8.44 9.20
CA GLN A 249 -27.48 -7.76 10.13
C GLN A 249 -26.03 -8.25 9.98
N ASP A 250 -25.84 -9.56 9.86
CA ASP A 250 -24.51 -10.16 9.65
C ASP A 250 -23.90 -9.69 8.32
N SER A 251 -24.70 -9.58 7.25
CA SER A 251 -24.26 -9.03 5.97
C SER A 251 -23.80 -7.57 6.10
N ARG A 252 -24.54 -6.72 6.83
CA ARG A 252 -24.14 -5.33 7.09
C ARG A 252 -22.85 -5.27 7.92
N ASN A 253 -22.74 -6.09 8.97
CA ASN A 253 -21.55 -6.13 9.82
C ASN A 253 -20.31 -6.63 9.03
N ASN A 254 -20.48 -7.60 8.14
CA ASN A 254 -19.42 -8.10 7.27
C ASN A 254 -18.96 -7.03 6.27
N ALA A 255 -19.90 -6.33 5.63
CA ALA A 255 -19.57 -5.23 4.73
C ALA A 255 -18.86 -4.07 5.46
N ALA A 256 -19.33 -3.73 6.67
CA ALA A 256 -18.71 -2.72 7.51
C ALA A 256 -17.29 -3.12 7.96
N SER A 257 -17.08 -4.39 8.31
CA SER A 257 -15.77 -4.93 8.66
C SER A 257 -14.81 -4.89 7.45
N ALA A 258 -15.29 -5.22 6.26
CA ALA A 258 -14.50 -5.13 5.03
C ALA A 258 -14.10 -3.68 4.70
N LEU A 259 -15.03 -2.73 4.85
CA LEU A 259 -14.74 -1.29 4.69
C LEU A 259 -13.64 -0.83 5.65
N MET A 260 -13.76 -1.19 6.94
CA MET A 260 -12.75 -0.84 7.96
C MET A 260 -11.38 -1.46 7.67
N SER A 261 -11.34 -2.70 7.18
CA SER A 261 -10.10 -3.37 6.78
C SER A 261 -9.44 -2.66 5.59
N GLY A 262 -10.23 -2.31 4.56
CA GLY A 262 -9.74 -1.59 3.39
C GLY A 262 -9.19 -0.20 3.74
N GLN A 263 -9.86 0.54 4.63
CA GLN A 263 -9.38 1.83 5.11
C GLN A 263 -8.07 1.72 5.90
N ASN A 264 -7.93 0.69 6.76
CA ASN A 264 -6.66 0.45 7.47
C ASN A 264 -5.52 0.10 6.51
N ALA A 265 -5.78 -0.70 5.46
CA ALA A 265 -4.78 -1.01 4.44
C ALA A 265 -4.36 0.25 3.65
N GLN A 266 -5.32 1.12 3.32
CA GLN A 266 -5.05 2.39 2.65
C GLN A 266 -4.25 3.34 3.55
N ALA A 267 -4.61 3.46 4.84
CA ALA A 267 -3.88 4.26 5.81
C ALA A 267 -2.43 3.77 5.98
N ASN A 268 -2.22 2.45 6.07
CA ASN A 268 -0.87 1.87 6.12
C ASN A 268 -0.07 2.17 4.85
N THR A 269 -0.70 2.12 3.68
CA THR A 269 -0.04 2.48 2.41
C THR A 269 0.35 3.95 2.39
N GLN A 270 -0.51 4.84 2.89
CA GLN A 270 -0.21 6.27 3.01
C GLN A 270 0.93 6.54 3.99
N LEU A 271 0.95 5.87 5.13
CA LEU A 271 2.03 5.94 6.11
C LEU A 271 3.36 5.41 5.57
N ALA A 272 3.34 4.29 4.83
CA ALA A 272 4.53 3.76 4.18
C ALA A 272 5.08 4.74 3.12
N GLY A 273 4.19 5.32 2.29
CA GLY A 273 4.55 6.36 1.34
C GLY A 273 5.13 7.61 2.02
N ALA A 274 4.54 8.02 3.14
CA ALA A 274 5.04 9.14 3.93
C ALA A 274 6.40 8.83 4.60
N GLY A 275 6.62 7.58 5.04
CA GLY A 275 7.91 7.13 5.57
C GLY A 275 9.02 7.19 4.51
N MET A 276 8.74 6.71 3.30
CA MET A 276 9.69 6.80 2.17
C MET A 276 9.98 8.24 1.76
N ALA A 277 9.01 9.15 1.86
CA ALA A 277 9.21 10.56 1.56
C ALA A 277 10.26 11.22 2.46
N GLY A 278 10.38 10.78 3.73
CA GLY A 278 11.43 11.24 4.65
C GLY A 278 12.83 10.95 4.13
N ASP A 279 13.06 9.73 3.63
CA ASP A 279 14.34 9.31 3.04
C ASP A 279 14.57 9.99 1.67
N GLN A 280 13.50 10.29 0.94
CA GLN A 280 13.54 10.94 -0.38
C GLN A 280 13.96 12.42 -0.33
N ARG A 281 14.04 13.06 0.85
CA ARG A 281 14.48 14.46 0.98
C ARG A 281 15.87 14.72 0.38
N ASN A 282 16.74 13.72 0.38
CA ASN A 282 18.06 13.84 -0.24
C ASN A 282 17.98 13.96 -1.78
N LEU A 283 16.92 13.43 -2.39
CA LEU A 283 16.71 13.49 -3.83
C LEU A 283 16.23 14.87 -4.30
N ASP A 284 15.63 15.69 -3.42
CA ASP A 284 15.23 17.06 -3.75
C ASP A 284 16.44 17.97 -4.07
N TYR A 285 17.64 17.61 -3.59
CA TYR A 285 18.89 18.35 -3.87
C TYR A 285 19.67 17.78 -5.06
N LEU A 286 19.37 16.56 -5.49
CA LEU A 286 20.17 15.84 -6.47
C LEU A 286 20.24 16.56 -7.83
N ASP A 287 19.12 17.11 -8.28
CA ASP A 287 19.08 17.82 -9.57
C ASP A 287 19.81 19.16 -9.51
N ALA A 288 19.74 19.84 -8.36
CA ALA A 288 20.50 21.07 -8.15
C ALA A 288 22.00 20.79 -8.03
N GLU A 289 22.40 19.68 -7.42
CA GLU A 289 23.80 19.24 -7.34
C GLU A 289 24.36 18.89 -8.71
N LYS A 290 23.61 18.16 -9.54
CA LYS A 290 23.99 17.90 -10.94
C LYS A 290 24.14 19.18 -11.75
N LEU A 291 23.22 20.13 -11.58
CA LEU A 291 23.28 21.42 -12.25
C LEU A 291 24.47 22.26 -11.77
N ALA A 292 24.78 22.23 -10.47
CA ALA A 292 25.97 22.86 -9.91
C ALA A 292 27.25 22.25 -10.49
N GLY A 293 27.29 20.94 -10.71
CA GLY A 293 28.41 20.26 -11.39
C GLY A 293 28.64 20.76 -12.82
N VAL A 294 27.57 20.95 -13.60
CA VAL A 294 27.65 21.55 -14.94
C VAL A 294 28.08 23.02 -14.87
N GLY A 295 27.56 23.77 -13.90
CA GLY A 295 27.95 25.16 -13.66
C GLY A 295 29.44 25.31 -13.33
N ALA A 296 29.98 24.45 -12.46
CA ALA A 296 31.40 24.43 -12.11
C ALA A 296 32.30 24.18 -13.33
N GLN A 297 31.88 23.30 -14.25
CA GLN A 297 32.61 23.06 -15.51
C GLN A 297 32.60 24.29 -16.43
N GLN A 298 31.45 24.96 -16.53
CA GLN A 298 31.34 26.19 -17.33
C GLN A 298 32.17 27.33 -16.74
N ASP A 299 32.17 27.47 -15.42
CA ASP A 299 32.94 28.49 -14.71
C ASP A 299 34.44 28.24 -14.87
N ALA A 300 34.90 26.99 -14.70
CA ALA A 300 36.29 26.61 -14.95
C ALA A 300 36.73 26.92 -16.39
N TYR A 301 35.86 26.67 -17.38
CA TYR A 301 36.16 26.99 -18.77
C TYR A 301 36.27 28.50 -19.03
N LYS A 302 35.38 29.32 -18.43
CA LYS A 302 35.47 30.78 -18.50
C LYS A 302 36.75 31.31 -17.85
N ASP A 303 37.16 30.71 -16.73
CA ASP A 303 38.39 31.08 -16.04
C ASP A 303 39.63 30.82 -16.91
N LEU A 304 39.69 29.65 -17.56
CA LEU A 304 40.75 29.33 -18.53
C LEU A 304 40.80 30.33 -19.69
N GLN A 305 39.65 30.75 -20.22
CA GLN A 305 39.59 31.77 -21.26
C GLN A 305 40.07 33.14 -20.77
N LEU A 306 39.75 33.51 -19.53
CA LEU A 306 40.22 34.74 -18.92
C LEU A 306 41.74 34.71 -18.72
N GLN A 307 42.26 33.60 -18.19
CA GLN A 307 43.69 33.42 -17.99
C GLN A 307 44.46 33.45 -19.31
N ASP A 308 43.93 32.83 -20.38
CA ASP A 308 44.52 32.94 -21.73
C ASP A 308 44.55 34.39 -22.24
N LYS A 309 43.50 35.18 -21.98
CA LYS A 309 43.49 36.61 -22.33
C LYS A 309 44.54 37.41 -21.55
N ILE A 310 44.68 37.16 -20.25
CA ILE A 310 45.70 37.80 -19.41
C ILE A 310 47.10 37.42 -19.91
N ASN A 311 47.35 36.13 -20.14
CA ASN A 311 48.64 35.63 -20.64
C ASN A 311 48.99 36.23 -22.01
N ARG A 312 48.03 36.35 -22.93
CA ARG A 312 48.26 36.99 -24.24
C ARG A 312 48.56 38.48 -24.10
N TRP A 313 47.89 39.16 -23.18
CA TRP A 313 48.11 40.57 -22.90
C TRP A 313 49.51 40.79 -22.29
N ASP A 314 49.87 40.02 -21.27
CA ASP A 314 51.21 40.02 -20.68
C ASP A 314 52.27 39.74 -21.75
N ALA A 315 52.09 38.69 -22.56
CA ALA A 315 53.01 38.36 -23.65
C ALA A 315 53.18 39.52 -24.66
N SER A 316 52.13 40.31 -24.91
CA SER A 316 52.19 41.48 -25.80
C SER A 316 52.89 42.67 -25.16
N GLU A 317 52.69 42.92 -23.86
CA GLU A 317 53.35 44.00 -23.12
C GLU A 317 54.84 43.74 -22.95
N TYR A 318 55.20 42.50 -22.63
CA TYR A 318 56.59 42.09 -22.47
C TYR A 318 57.30 41.80 -23.80
N LYS A 319 56.62 41.81 -24.96
CA LYS A 319 57.22 41.46 -26.26
C LYS A 319 58.38 42.38 -26.63
N ASP A 320 58.17 43.70 -26.56
CA ASP A 320 59.18 44.68 -26.96
C ASP A 320 60.34 44.73 -25.96
N ILE A 321 60.03 44.62 -24.66
CA ILE A 321 61.01 44.53 -23.58
C ILE A 321 61.86 43.26 -23.71
N ASN A 322 61.24 42.10 -23.94
CA ASN A 322 61.95 40.83 -24.11
C ASN A 322 62.77 40.80 -25.40
N ASN A 323 62.27 41.34 -26.51
CA ASN A 323 63.01 41.42 -27.76
C ASN A 323 64.25 42.33 -27.63
N ALA A 324 64.12 43.47 -26.96
CA ALA A 324 65.23 44.37 -26.69
C ALA A 324 66.25 43.73 -25.74
N MET A 325 65.80 43.08 -24.66
CA MET A 325 66.66 42.35 -23.73
C MET A 325 67.38 41.15 -24.37
N GLN A 326 66.70 40.38 -25.24
CA GLN A 326 67.32 39.28 -25.98
C GLN A 326 68.35 39.81 -26.98
N ALA A 327 68.06 40.92 -27.66
CA ALA A 327 69.01 41.54 -28.57
C ALA A 327 70.24 42.06 -27.81
N ILE A 328 70.07 42.76 -26.68
CA ILE A 328 71.18 43.22 -25.84
C ILE A 328 72.04 42.04 -25.37
N ASN A 329 71.42 40.94 -24.91
CA ASN A 329 72.15 39.73 -24.49
C ASN A 329 72.90 39.06 -25.65
N ALA A 330 72.31 39.00 -26.84
CA ALA A 330 72.94 38.43 -28.03
C ALA A 330 74.18 39.24 -28.48
N TYR A 331 74.13 40.57 -28.37
CA TYR A 331 75.22 41.46 -28.78
C TYR A 331 76.31 41.65 -27.70
N THR A 332 75.98 41.48 -26.42
CA THR A 332 76.90 41.74 -25.29
C THR A 332 77.69 40.49 -24.87
N THR A 333 77.10 39.30 -25.00
CA THR A 333 77.66 38.07 -24.37
C THR A 333 78.10 36.99 -25.36
N GLY A 334 78.05 37.26 -26.67
CA GLY A 334 78.64 36.39 -27.69
C GLY A 334 78.00 35.00 -27.81
N GLY A 335 76.68 34.89 -27.60
CA GLY A 335 75.97 33.62 -27.79
C GLY A 335 74.45 33.77 -27.68
N PHE A 336 73.73 33.16 -28.62
CA PHE A 336 72.31 32.86 -28.45
C PHE A 336 72.18 31.85 -27.31
N ASN A 337 71.95 32.30 -26.08
CA ASN A 337 71.43 31.43 -25.04
C ASN A 337 69.91 31.40 -25.17
N THR A 338 69.43 30.77 -26.25
CA THR A 338 68.01 30.46 -26.44
C THR A 338 67.69 29.27 -25.55
N GLN A 339 67.65 29.49 -24.24
CA GLN A 339 66.92 28.60 -23.35
C GLN A 339 65.44 28.93 -23.53
N SER A 340 64.84 28.42 -24.62
CA SER A 340 63.39 28.27 -24.73
C SER A 340 62.95 27.26 -23.69
N THR A 341 62.92 27.71 -22.43
CA THR A 341 62.19 27.02 -21.38
C THR A 341 60.76 27.52 -21.50
N THR A 342 60.01 26.97 -22.47
CA THR A 342 58.56 26.91 -22.36
C THR A 342 58.26 25.96 -21.22
N LYS A 343 58.49 26.39 -19.98
CA LYS A 343 57.86 25.74 -18.84
C LYS A 343 56.38 26.13 -18.97
N PRO A 344 55.44 25.18 -19.08
CA PRO A 344 54.05 25.53 -18.82
C PRO A 344 54.03 26.15 -17.42
N TYR A 345 53.70 27.45 -17.37
CA TYR A 345 53.50 28.16 -16.12
C TYR A 345 52.18 27.64 -15.55
N PHE A 346 52.26 26.60 -14.72
CA PHE A 346 51.20 26.32 -13.76
C PHE A 346 51.43 27.31 -12.61
N SER A 347 50.76 28.46 -12.67
CA SER A 347 50.78 29.41 -11.57
C SER A 347 50.10 28.76 -10.37
N ASN A 348 50.81 28.76 -9.24
CA ASN A 348 50.26 28.42 -7.93
C ASN A 348 49.02 29.25 -7.63
N GLY A 349 47.88 28.58 -7.64
CA GLY A 349 46.62 29.03 -7.13
C GLY A 349 45.84 27.76 -6.84
N THR A 350 45.20 27.69 -5.69
CA THR A 350 44.37 26.60 -5.17
C THR A 350 43.11 26.31 -6.01
N SER A 351 43.23 26.35 -7.34
CA SER A 351 42.17 26.20 -8.34
C SER A 351 42.33 24.96 -9.23
N THR A 352 43.36 24.13 -9.04
CA THR A 352 43.50 22.83 -9.73
C THR A 352 42.97 21.62 -8.95
N ALA A 353 42.17 21.85 -7.90
CA ALA A 353 41.54 20.75 -7.14
C ALA A 353 40.14 20.35 -7.64
N ILE A 354 39.51 21.09 -8.57
CA ILE A 354 38.14 20.80 -9.05
C ILE A 354 38.01 20.96 -10.58
N GLY A 355 39.09 20.72 -11.32
CA GLY A 355 39.12 20.80 -12.80
C GLY A 355 39.62 19.53 -13.50
N GLY A 356 39.76 18.43 -12.76
CA GLY A 356 40.47 17.22 -13.20
C GLY A 356 39.61 15.95 -13.24
N ILE A 357 38.33 16.02 -13.61
CA ILE A 357 37.55 14.79 -13.90
C ILE A 357 38.02 14.15 -15.23
N GLY A 358 38.78 14.88 -16.06
CA GLY A 358 39.42 14.37 -17.28
C GLY A 358 40.65 13.47 -17.06
N ALA A 359 41.16 13.34 -15.83
CA ALA A 359 42.25 12.42 -15.48
C ALA A 359 41.76 11.21 -14.64
N LEU A 360 40.48 11.17 -14.26
CA LEU A 360 39.89 10.01 -13.59
C LEU A 360 39.56 8.87 -14.56
N ALA A 361 39.51 9.15 -15.86
CA ALA A 361 39.25 8.16 -16.91
C ALA A 361 40.48 7.31 -17.31
N SER A 362 41.68 7.59 -16.76
CA SER A 362 42.88 6.78 -16.96
C SER A 362 43.27 5.91 -15.76
N LEU A 363 42.44 5.86 -14.70
CA LEU A 363 42.74 5.08 -13.47
C LEU A 363 42.30 3.61 -13.49
N LEU A 364 42.25 2.99 -14.67
CA LEU A 364 42.51 1.55 -14.79
C LEU A 364 43.98 1.25 -15.13
N ALA A 365 44.86 2.26 -15.08
CA ALA A 365 46.29 2.05 -15.27
C ALA A 365 46.88 1.29 -14.07
N LEU A 366 47.74 0.31 -14.37
CA LEU A 366 48.41 -0.58 -13.41
C LEU A 366 48.91 0.23 -12.20
N CYS A 367 48.33 0.01 -11.03
CA CYS A 367 48.66 0.76 -9.81
C CYS A 367 49.83 0.13 -9.03
N ASP A 368 50.30 -1.02 -9.49
CA ASP A 368 51.38 -1.81 -8.91
C ASP A 368 52.74 -1.13 -9.00
N ARG A 369 53.41 -0.97 -7.84
CA ARG A 369 54.78 -0.45 -7.73
C ARG A 369 55.78 -1.20 -8.62
N ARG A 370 55.57 -2.49 -8.86
CA ARG A 370 56.48 -3.34 -9.67
C ARG A 370 56.50 -2.99 -11.15
N LYS A 371 55.53 -2.21 -11.64
CA LYS A 371 55.44 -1.78 -13.04
C LYS A 371 55.88 -0.32 -13.24
N LYS A 372 56.35 0.35 -12.19
CA LYS A 372 56.62 1.78 -12.16
C LYS A 372 58.10 2.06 -11.85
N GLU A 373 58.63 3.13 -12.42
CA GLU A 373 59.97 3.66 -12.17
C GLU A 373 59.92 5.19 -11.94
N ASN A 374 61.01 5.80 -11.47
CA ASN A 374 61.08 7.23 -11.14
C ASN A 374 60.03 7.72 -10.13
N ILE A 375 59.70 6.88 -9.13
CA ILE A 375 58.61 7.13 -8.18
C ILE A 375 59.01 8.23 -7.17
N LYS A 376 58.22 9.31 -7.12
CA LYS A 376 58.35 10.39 -6.12
C LYS A 376 56.99 10.70 -5.52
N ARG A 377 56.93 10.87 -4.20
CA ARG A 377 55.69 11.28 -3.53
C ARG A 377 55.40 12.75 -3.87
N CYS A 378 54.23 13.03 -4.44
CA CYS A 378 53.87 14.37 -4.91
C CYS A 378 52.66 14.96 -4.16
N GLY A 379 51.94 14.18 -3.34
CA GLY A 379 50.85 14.68 -2.53
C GLY A 379 50.03 13.60 -1.84
N SER A 380 48.80 13.95 -1.49
CA SER A 380 47.78 13.03 -0.99
C SER A 380 46.40 13.46 -1.48
N MET A 381 45.52 12.48 -1.70
CA MET A 381 44.11 12.69 -2.00
C MET A 381 43.35 13.12 -0.73
N ILE A 382 42.13 13.66 -0.89
CA ILE A 382 41.29 14.20 0.21
C ILE A 382 40.99 13.13 1.28
N ASP A 383 40.93 11.86 0.88
CA ASP A 383 40.76 10.68 1.74
C ASP A 383 42.05 10.27 2.51
N GLY A 384 43.13 11.04 2.36
CA GLY A 384 44.44 10.78 2.96
C GLY A 384 45.31 9.79 2.20
N THR A 385 44.86 9.24 1.07
CA THR A 385 45.65 8.29 0.27
C THR A 385 46.84 9.00 -0.37
N ALA A 386 48.06 8.45 -0.22
CA ALA A 386 49.27 9.05 -0.77
C ALA A 386 49.31 8.98 -2.31
N LEU A 387 49.69 10.09 -2.95
CA LEU A 387 49.88 10.21 -4.40
C LEU A 387 51.35 10.28 -4.77
N TYR A 388 51.68 9.62 -5.88
CA TYR A 388 53.03 9.52 -6.41
C TYR A 388 53.06 9.92 -7.88
N GLU A 389 54.12 10.64 -8.25
CA GLU A 389 54.57 10.87 -9.61
C GLU A 389 55.46 9.68 -10.04
N PHE A 390 55.20 9.09 -11.20
CA PHE A 390 55.97 7.94 -11.70
C PHE A 390 55.90 7.82 -13.24
N THR A 391 56.79 7.02 -13.82
CA THR A 391 56.74 6.58 -15.22
C THR A 391 56.57 5.05 -15.27
N TYR A 392 55.99 4.49 -16.34
CA TYR A 392 55.88 3.03 -16.50
C TYR A 392 57.18 2.41 -17.03
N ILE A 393 57.55 1.24 -16.50
CA ILE A 393 58.71 0.50 -16.98
C ILE A 393 58.47 0.12 -18.45
N ASN A 394 59.45 0.40 -19.30
CA ASN A 394 59.43 0.17 -20.75
C ASN A 394 58.43 1.04 -21.53
N ASP A 395 57.94 2.16 -20.96
CA ASP A 395 57.18 3.14 -21.73
C ASP A 395 58.14 3.97 -22.63
N PRO A 396 58.07 3.84 -23.97
CA PRO A 396 58.95 4.55 -24.89
C PRO A 396 58.73 6.07 -24.86
N THR A 397 57.60 6.54 -24.34
CA THR A 397 57.25 7.96 -24.27
C THR A 397 57.73 8.64 -22.99
N LYS A 398 58.13 7.86 -21.96
CA LYS A 398 58.51 8.35 -20.62
C LYS A 398 57.52 9.39 -20.05
N GLN A 399 56.24 9.21 -20.34
CA GLN A 399 55.19 10.09 -19.84
C GLN A 399 55.12 10.00 -18.32
N ILE A 400 54.94 11.16 -17.69
CA ILE A 400 54.83 11.28 -16.24
C ILE A 400 53.36 11.09 -15.86
N TYR A 401 53.11 10.11 -15.00
CA TYR A 401 51.79 9.79 -14.46
C TYR A 401 51.73 10.13 -12.97
N ILE A 402 50.55 10.51 -12.49
CA ILE A 402 50.28 10.75 -11.06
C ILE A 402 49.18 9.80 -10.61
N GLY A 403 49.40 9.08 -9.51
CA GLY A 403 48.38 8.19 -8.97
C GLY A 403 48.78 7.51 -7.66
N PRO A 404 47.84 6.78 -7.04
CA PRO A 404 48.12 6.03 -5.83
C PRO A 404 49.02 4.81 -6.12
N MET A 405 49.67 4.32 -5.07
CA MET A 405 50.44 3.08 -5.10
C MET A 405 49.60 1.94 -4.53
N ALA A 406 49.40 0.86 -5.28
CA ALA A 406 48.56 -0.24 -4.83
C ALA A 406 49.04 -0.86 -3.49
N GLN A 407 50.35 -1.00 -3.32
CA GLN A 407 50.95 -1.53 -2.09
C GLN A 407 50.72 -0.64 -0.87
N ASP A 408 50.61 0.68 -1.07
CA ASP A 408 50.38 1.62 0.03
C ASP A 408 48.87 1.68 0.37
N VAL A 409 48.02 1.58 -0.65
CA VAL A 409 46.57 1.49 -0.49
C VAL A 409 46.16 0.18 0.18
N GLU A 410 46.80 -0.94 -0.16
CA GLU A 410 46.50 -2.26 0.42
C GLU A 410 46.68 -2.30 1.94
N ILE A 411 47.64 -1.53 2.48
CA ILE A 411 47.88 -1.42 3.93
C ILE A 411 46.70 -0.75 4.63
N THR A 412 46.11 0.27 4.02
CA THR A 412 45.11 1.14 4.65
C THR A 412 43.68 0.73 4.30
N ARG A 413 43.47 0.24 3.08
CA ARG A 413 42.18 -0.06 2.45
C ARG A 413 42.33 -1.28 1.52
N PRO A 414 42.50 -2.49 2.08
CA PRO A 414 42.73 -3.71 1.30
C PRO A 414 41.57 -4.04 0.34
N HIS A 415 40.34 -3.69 0.70
CA HIS A 415 39.15 -3.89 -0.13
C HIS A 415 39.13 -3.04 -1.41
N ALA A 416 39.97 -2.00 -1.48
CA ALA A 416 40.10 -1.14 -2.66
C ALA A 416 41.15 -1.67 -3.65
N VAL A 417 41.83 -2.77 -3.35
CA VAL A 417 42.88 -3.35 -4.18
C VAL A 417 42.42 -4.70 -4.74
N ILE A 418 42.52 -4.85 -6.05
CA ILE A 418 42.25 -6.10 -6.75
C ILE A 418 43.50 -6.55 -7.50
N GLU A 419 43.69 -7.85 -7.65
CA GLU A 419 44.79 -8.44 -8.40
C GLU A 419 44.24 -9.12 -9.66
N ILE A 420 44.69 -8.66 -10.83
CA ILE A 420 44.31 -9.21 -12.14
C ILE A 420 45.62 -9.60 -12.81
N ASP A 421 45.73 -10.86 -13.25
CA ASP A 421 46.92 -11.41 -13.91
C ASP A 421 48.24 -11.15 -13.18
N GLY A 422 48.22 -11.23 -11.85
CA GLY A 422 49.40 -11.03 -11.01
C GLY A 422 49.84 -9.57 -10.86
N VAL A 423 49.01 -8.60 -11.28
CA VAL A 423 49.27 -7.16 -11.14
C VAL A 423 48.18 -6.49 -10.30
N LYS A 424 48.60 -5.70 -9.32
CA LYS A 424 47.68 -5.00 -8.41
C LYS A 424 47.11 -3.72 -9.04
N HIS A 425 45.80 -3.57 -8.92
CA HIS A 425 45.02 -2.43 -9.38
C HIS A 425 44.24 -1.84 -8.20
N VAL A 426 44.06 -0.53 -8.21
CA VAL A 426 43.30 0.19 -7.17
C VAL A 426 41.98 0.66 -7.77
N HIS A 427 40.87 0.31 -7.14
CA HIS A 427 39.54 0.74 -7.55
C HIS A 427 39.21 2.10 -6.91
N LEU A 428 39.05 3.15 -7.71
CA LEU A 428 38.85 4.49 -7.17
C LEU A 428 37.49 4.71 -6.50
N GLY A 429 36.43 4.06 -6.97
CA GLY A 429 35.12 4.09 -6.30
C GLY A 429 35.19 3.50 -4.89
N ALA A 430 36.05 2.49 -4.68
CA ALA A 430 36.27 1.89 -3.37
C ALA A 430 36.99 2.82 -2.40
N LEU A 431 37.84 3.72 -2.92
CA LEU A 431 38.49 4.77 -2.13
C LEU A 431 37.51 5.90 -1.77
N ALA A 432 36.47 6.11 -2.57
CA ALA A 432 35.43 7.13 -2.37
C ALA A 432 34.22 6.65 -1.54
N GLY A 433 34.17 5.37 -1.17
CA GLY A 433 33.13 4.79 -0.31
C GLY A 433 32.04 4.00 -1.04
N ASP A 434 32.18 3.77 -2.34
CA ASP A 434 31.24 2.94 -3.11
C ASP A 434 31.50 1.44 -2.88
N PRO A 435 30.45 0.60 -2.82
CA PRO A 435 30.61 -0.84 -2.72
C PRO A 435 31.30 -1.41 -3.96
N VAL A 436 32.37 -2.19 -3.74
CA VAL A 436 33.11 -2.87 -4.81
C VAL A 436 32.37 -4.14 -5.22
N TYR A 437 31.76 -4.13 -6.40
CA TYR A 437 31.22 -5.35 -6.99
C TYR A 437 32.33 -6.07 -7.78
N VAL A 438 32.69 -7.26 -7.30
CA VAL A 438 33.56 -8.19 -8.03
C VAL A 438 32.72 -8.83 -9.13
N GLN A 439 33.11 -8.69 -10.40
CA GLN A 439 32.71 -9.59 -11.47
C GLN A 439 33.82 -10.60 -11.74
#